data_AF-A0A7W0MU30-F1
#
_entry.id   AF-A0A7W0MU30-F1
#
_cell.length_a   1.000
_cell.length_b   1.000
_cell.length_c   1.000
_cell.angle_alpha   90.00
_cell.angle_beta   90.00
_cell.angle_gamma   90.00
#
_symmetry.space_group_name_H-M   'P 1'
#
loop_
_entity.id
_entity.type
_entity.pdbx_description
1 polymer ?
#
loop_
_entity_poly.entity_id
_entity_poly.type
_entity_poly.pdbx_seq_one_letter_code
_entity_poly.pdbx_strand_id
1 'polypeptide(L)' 'LWLGGELARRGLAPAPSQANVLWMTAPGGDAAALAQRIAHGGVTVATGAVLGEPAHLRVTVRDRPASGRFLRALDAALG' A
#
# COMPACT_ATOMS: atom_id res chain seq x y z
N LEU A 1 -8.07 5.61 10.93
CA LEU A 1 -8.71 4.45 10.25
C LEU A 1 -8.01 3.17 10.71
N TRP A 2 -8.75 2.07 10.95
CA TRP A 2 -8.15 0.79 11.40
C TRP A 2 -6.97 0.34 10.52
N LEU A 3 -7.11 0.45 9.18
CA LEU A 3 -6.07 0.05 8.24
C LEU A 3 -4.77 0.85 8.42
N GLY A 4 -4.87 2.13 8.78
CA GLY A 4 -3.70 2.95 9.11
C GLY A 4 -2.93 2.41 10.32
N GLY A 5 -3.63 1.91 11.34
CA GLY A 5 -2.99 1.27 12.50
C GLY A 5 -2.33 -0.07 12.16
N GLU A 6 -2.90 -0.85 11.24
CA GLU A 6 -2.26 -2.07 10.72
C GLU A 6 -0.99 -1.76 9.92
N LEU A 7 -1.02 -0.70 9.11
CA LEU A 7 0.14 -0.24 8.35
C LEU A 7 1.24 0.30 9.27
N ALA A 8 0.88 1.07 10.29
CA ALA A 8 1.84 1.58 11.27
C ALA A 8 2.60 0.46 11.99
N ARG A 9 1.92 -0.65 12.32
CA ARG A 9 2.55 -1.85 12.89
C ARG A 9 3.54 -2.54 11.96
N ARG A 10 3.49 -2.26 10.66
CA ARG A 10 4.44 -2.74 9.63
C ARG A 10 5.50 -1.68 9.27
N GLY A 11 5.59 -0.61 10.06
CA GLY A 11 6.52 0.50 9.80
C GLY A 11 6.10 1.43 8.66
N LEU A 12 4.84 1.35 8.20
CA LEU A 12 4.31 2.18 7.12
C LEU A 12 3.44 3.30 7.69
N ALA A 13 3.73 4.53 7.30
CA ALA A 13 3.00 5.72 7.72
C ALA A 13 2.33 6.40 6.52
N PRO A 14 1.10 6.00 6.14
CA PRO A 14 0.38 6.72 5.11
C PRO A 14 0.04 8.16 5.54
N ALA A 15 0.08 9.09 4.60
CA ALA A 15 -0.36 10.47 4.83
C ALA A 15 -1.84 10.52 5.28
N PRO A 16 -2.23 11.50 6.11
CA PRO A 16 -3.63 11.75 6.42
C PRO A 16 -4.44 11.89 5.12
N SER A 17 -5.56 11.17 5.02
CA SER A 17 -6.38 11.15 3.82
C SER A 17 -7.84 11.42 4.17
N GLN A 18 -8.46 12.28 3.37
CA GLN A 18 -9.90 12.56 3.37
C GLN A 18 -10.62 11.87 2.20
N ALA A 19 -9.91 11.00 1.47
CA ALA A 19 -10.43 10.22 0.35
C ALA A 19 -10.39 8.72 0.68
N ASN A 20 -10.90 7.90 -0.25
CA ASN A 20 -10.82 6.44 -0.15
C ASN A 20 -9.46 5.87 -0.59
N VAL A 21 -8.38 6.65 -0.48
CA VAL A 21 -7.03 6.23 -0.86
C VAL A 21 -6.05 6.51 0.26
N LEU A 22 -5.10 5.60 0.45
CA LEU A 22 -3.92 5.81 1.28
C LEU A 22 -2.73 6.09 0.38
N TRP A 23 -1.93 7.08 0.75
CA TRP A 23 -0.72 7.49 0.05
C TRP A 23 0.47 7.26 0.96
N MET A 24 1.41 6.41 0.57
CA MET A 24 2.55 6.04 1.42
C MET A 24 3.81 5.76 0.59
N THR A 25 4.97 6.07 1.15
CA THR A 25 6.25 5.70 0.55
C THR A 25 6.46 4.19 0.66
N ALA A 26 6.93 3.56 -0.41
CA ALA A 26 7.34 2.16 -0.40
C ALA A 26 8.65 2.01 0.38
N PRO A 27 8.78 1.00 1.27
CA PRO A 27 10.05 0.67 1.90
C PRO A 27 11.15 0.45 0.85
N GLY A 28 12.30 1.08 1.06
CA GLY A 28 13.40 1.07 0.10
C GLY A 28 13.23 2.02 -1.10
N GLY A 29 12.13 2.76 -1.20
CA GLY A 29 11.92 3.79 -2.22
C GLY A 29 11.48 3.28 -3.59
N ASP A 30 11.28 1.98 -3.77
CA ASP A 30 10.83 1.38 -5.04
C ASP A 30 9.38 0.89 -4.95
N ALA A 31 8.44 1.78 -5.26
CA ALA A 31 7.02 1.45 -5.26
C ALA A 31 6.62 0.52 -6.41
N ALA A 32 7.34 0.55 -7.54
CA ALA A 32 7.03 -0.32 -8.67
C ALA A 32 7.35 -1.78 -8.33
N ALA A 33 8.54 -2.04 -7.76
CA ALA A 33 8.92 -3.37 -7.31
C ALA A 33 7.98 -3.88 -6.20
N LEU A 34 7.62 -3.04 -5.23
CA LEU A 34 6.69 -3.44 -4.18
C LEU A 34 5.29 -3.72 -4.73
N ALA A 35 4.76 -2.89 -5.63
CA ALA A 35 3.47 -3.13 -6.28
C ALA A 35 3.46 -4.47 -7.04
N GLN A 36 4.55 -4.78 -7.75
CA GLN A 36 4.72 -6.07 -8.42
C GLN A 36 4.70 -7.23 -7.43
N ARG A 37 5.43 -7.14 -6.30
CA ARG A 37 5.42 -8.21 -5.28
C ARG A 37 4.03 -8.40 -4.66
N ILE A 38 3.31 -7.31 -4.36
CA ILE A 38 1.93 -7.39 -3.85
C ILE A 38 1.00 -8.04 -4.89
N ALA A 39 1.21 -7.77 -6.19
CA ALA A 39 0.42 -8.37 -7.27
C ALA A 39 0.56 -9.90 -7.35
N HIS A 40 1.71 -10.48 -6.98
CA HIS A 40 1.87 -11.94 -6.87
C HIS A 40 0.93 -12.55 -5.80
N GLY A 41 0.52 -11.76 -4.80
CA GLY A 41 -0.50 -12.13 -3.81
C GLY A 41 -1.95 -11.92 -4.27
N GLY A 42 -2.19 -11.61 -5.55
CA GLY A 42 -3.53 -11.40 -6.12
C GLY A 42 -4.15 -10.05 -5.76
N VAL A 43 -3.35 -9.06 -5.36
CA VAL A 43 -3.82 -7.71 -5.01
C VAL A 43 -3.10 -6.67 -5.88
N THR A 44 -3.86 -5.80 -6.54
CA THR A 44 -3.29 -4.69 -7.32
C THR A 44 -3.36 -3.39 -6.53
N VAL A 45 -2.26 -2.64 -6.55
CA VAL A 45 -2.17 -1.27 -6.04
C VAL A 45 -1.60 -0.36 -7.14
N ALA A 46 -1.89 0.94 -7.07
CA ALA A 46 -1.33 1.90 -8.02
C ALA A 46 -0.01 2.47 -7.49
N THR A 47 0.88 2.85 -8.40
CA THR A 47 2.11 3.59 -8.08
C THR A 47 1.88 5.10 -8.25
N GLY A 48 2.67 5.90 -7.55
CA GLY A 48 2.67 7.35 -7.64
C GLY A 48 3.47 7.92 -8.80
N ALA A 49 4.14 7.07 -9.59
CA ALA A 49 5.00 7.49 -10.70
C ALA A 49 4.27 8.40 -11.71
N VAL A 50 3.00 8.12 -12.01
CA VAL A 50 2.17 8.95 -12.90
C VAL A 50 1.86 10.35 -12.34
N LEU A 51 2.10 10.56 -11.05
CA LEU A 51 1.95 11.84 -10.34
C LEU A 51 3.31 12.48 -10.00
N GLY A 52 4.42 11.96 -10.54
CA GLY A 52 5.77 12.45 -10.25
C GLY A 52 6.39 11.91 -8.95
N GLU A 53 5.76 10.92 -8.33
CA GLU A 53 6.13 10.38 -7.02
C GLU A 53 6.43 8.87 -7.10
N PRO A 54 7.53 8.47 -7.76
CA PRO A 54 7.82 7.06 -8.06
C PRO A 54 8.09 6.19 -6.84
N ALA A 55 8.45 6.80 -5.70
CA ALA A 55 8.62 6.11 -4.43
C ALA A 55 7.30 5.85 -3.69
N HIS A 56 6.17 6.37 -4.18
CA HIS A 56 4.89 6.29 -3.49
C HIS A 56 3.96 5.22 -4.05
N LEU A 57 3.18 4.60 -3.17
CA LEU A 57 2.05 3.74 -3.45
C LEU A 57 0.74 4.46 -3.15
N ARG A 58 -0.26 4.20 -3.99
CA ARG A 58 -1.65 4.62 -3.81
C ARG A 58 -2.54 3.40 -3.63
N VAL A 59 -3.05 3.21 -2.43
CA VAL A 59 -3.86 2.06 -2.05
C VAL A 59 -5.31 2.48 -1.86
N THR A 60 -6.21 2.01 -2.72
CA THR A 60 -7.65 2.26 -2.57
C THR A 60 -8.23 1.43 -1.43
N VAL A 61 -8.95 2.08 -0.51
CA VAL A 61 -9.69 1.47 0.59
C VAL A 61 -11.13 1.28 0.15
N ARG A 62 -11.54 0.01 -0.04
CA ARG A 62 -12.90 -0.34 -0.46
C ARG A 62 -13.73 -0.93 0.67
N ASP A 63 -13.26 -2.04 1.23
CA ASP A 63 -13.97 -2.80 2.26
C ASP A 63 -12.98 -3.55 3.16
N ARG A 64 -13.48 -4.11 4.28
CA ARG A 64 -12.66 -4.80 5.28
C ARG A 64 -12.03 -6.09 4.73
N PRO A 65 -12.74 -6.98 4.02
CA PRO A 65 -12.13 -8.16 3.39
C PRO A 65 -11.03 -7.84 2.38
N ALA A 66 -11.21 -6.83 1.52
CA ALA A 66 -10.22 -6.37 0.56
C ALA A 66 -8.98 -5.81 1.27
N SER A 67 -9.18 -5.02 2.33
CA SER A 67 -8.09 -4.53 3.17
C SER A 67 -7.33 -5.69 3.82
N GLY A 68 -8.02 -6.75 4.24
CA GLY A 68 -7.40 -7.96 4.78
C GLY A 68 -6.57 -8.74 3.74
N ARG A 69 -7.06 -8.87 2.50
CA ARG A 69 -6.27 -9.45 1.39
C ARG A 69 -5.02 -8.61 1.11
N PHE A 70 -5.17 -7.29 1.07
CA PHE A 70 -4.06 -6.36 0.90
C PHE A 70 -3.00 -6.52 1.98
N LEU A 71 -3.39 -6.56 3.26
CA LEU A 71 -2.43 -6.73 4.35
C LEU A 71 -1.67 -8.06 4.25
N ARG A 72 -2.33 -9.17 3.90
CA ARG A 72 -1.64 -10.45 3.69
C ARG A 72 -0.67 -10.41 2.51
N ALA A 73 -1.07 -9.82 1.39
CA ALA A 73 -0.19 -9.67 0.23
C ALA A 73 0.99 -8.72 0.51
N LEU A 74 0.76 -7.68 1.32
CA LEU A 74 1.79 -6.76 1.77
C LEU A 74 2.79 -7.46 2.69
N ASP A 75 2.34 -8.23 3.68
CA ASP A 75 3.21 -9.00 4.56
C ASP A 75 4.11 -9.95 3.76
N ALA A 76 3.52 -10.74 2.85
CA ALA A 76 4.30 -11.61 1.96
C ALA A 76 5.29 -10.85 1.07
N ALA A 77 5.00 -9.61 0.70
CA ALA A 77 5.86 -8.77 -0.14
C ALA A 77 6.97 -8.04 0.62
N LEU A 78 6.86 -7.91 1.94
CA LEU A 78 7.87 -7.31 2.81
C LEU A 78 8.89 -8.34 3.33
N GLY A 79 8.53 -9.63 3.33
CA GLY A 79 9.32 -10.72 3.90
C GLY A 79 8.98 -10.97 5.36
#